data_AF-A0A948URK7-F1
#
_entry.id   AF-A0A948URK7-F1
#
_cell.length_a   1.000
_cell.length_b   1.000
_cell.length_c   1.000
_cell.angle_alpha   90.00
_cell.angle_beta   90.00
_cell.angle_gamma   90.00
#
_symmetry.space_group_name_H-M   'P 1'
#
loop_
_entity.id
_entity.type
_entity.pdbx_description
1 polymer ?
#
loop_
_entity_poly.entity_id
_entity_poly.type
_entity_poly.pdbx_seq_one_letter_code
_entity_poly.pdbx_strand_id
1 'polypeptide(L)'
;INAAIIHKTLVIWVAFMAIPLLKEKMSALQIFAVILLFGANLLVGGFTGFTFLDGEFLILIATVFWAIENILAKKILPTVDPDIVTAARMGLGSLILLGAAAITAPEALAKSLSLTSTQWFFMIITIATLLGYVMSWYRALKYAPATTVTSVLVASTLVTNILSAIFITHAWTMLMGIQAVLMILGVSLFWLASKNTKIKLTHLSFPRRRATPYNG
;
A
#
# COMPACT_ATOMS: atom_id res chain seq x y z
N ILE A 1 1.41 1.62 18.48
CA ILE A 1 1.37 2.99 17.90
C ILE A 1 2.53 3.20 16.92
N ASN A 2 3.79 3.03 17.36
CA ASN A 2 4.98 3.13 16.49
C ASN A 2 4.95 2.20 15.26
N ALA A 3 4.51 0.95 15.42
CA ALA A 3 4.32 -0.01 14.32
C ALA A 3 3.50 0.54 13.13
N ALA A 4 2.39 1.22 13.42
CA ALA A 4 1.50 1.76 12.39
C ALA A 4 2.13 2.95 11.66
N ILE A 5 2.97 3.74 12.34
CA ILE A 5 3.71 4.84 11.72
C ILE A 5 4.83 4.28 10.84
N ILE A 6 5.61 3.31 11.34
CA ILE A 6 6.68 2.65 10.57
C ILE A 6 6.08 2.06 9.28
N HIS A 7 4.96 1.35 9.39
CA HIS A 7 4.27 0.80 8.22
C HIS A 7 3.85 1.88 7.20
N LYS A 8 3.43 3.07 7.65
CA LYS A 8 3.07 4.18 6.74
C LYS A 8 4.26 4.77 6.01
N THR A 9 5.49 4.53 6.47
CA THR A 9 6.69 4.91 5.71
C THR A 9 6.85 4.12 4.41
N LEU A 10 6.05 3.05 4.20
CA LEU A 10 6.03 2.28 2.95
C LEU A 10 5.98 3.17 1.70
N VAL A 11 5.13 4.22 1.70
CA VAL A 11 5.00 5.12 0.54
C VAL A 11 6.32 5.81 0.21
N ILE A 12 7.14 6.11 1.23
CA ILE A 12 8.44 6.77 1.09
C ILE A 12 9.44 5.77 0.48
N TRP A 13 9.49 4.54 1.00
CA TRP A 13 10.36 3.49 0.46
C TRP A 13 9.99 3.13 -0.98
N VAL A 14 8.70 3.03 -1.29
CA VAL A 14 8.21 2.80 -2.65
C VAL A 14 8.56 3.97 -3.55
N ALA A 15 8.36 5.22 -3.13
CA ALA A 15 8.77 6.38 -3.94
C ALA A 15 10.27 6.41 -4.19
N PHE A 16 11.07 6.16 -3.15
CA PHE A 16 12.53 6.11 -3.25
C PHE A 16 13.02 5.06 -4.25
N MET A 17 12.38 3.89 -4.30
CA MET A 17 12.75 2.82 -5.23
C MET A 17 12.11 2.97 -6.62
N ALA A 18 10.88 3.49 -6.71
CA ALA A 18 10.13 3.63 -7.96
C ALA A 18 10.76 4.67 -8.89
N ILE A 19 11.25 5.80 -8.35
CA ILE A 19 11.88 6.84 -9.15
C ILE A 19 13.09 6.31 -9.95
N PRO A 20 14.11 5.66 -9.35
CA PRO A 20 15.24 5.12 -10.10
C PRO A 20 14.92 3.82 -10.85
N LEU A 21 14.20 2.86 -10.25
CA LEU A 21 14.05 1.51 -10.81
C LEU A 21 12.92 1.38 -11.84
N LEU A 22 11.87 2.19 -11.72
CA LEU A 22 10.72 2.20 -12.63
C LEU A 22 10.69 3.45 -13.52
N LYS A 23 11.61 4.41 -13.29
CA LYS A 23 11.66 5.71 -13.97
C LYS A 23 10.35 6.49 -13.84
N GLU A 24 9.66 6.33 -12.71
CA GLU A 24 8.45 7.10 -12.40
C GLU A 24 8.80 8.58 -12.21
N LYS A 25 8.09 9.46 -12.92
CA LYS A 25 8.25 10.91 -12.78
C LYS A 25 7.24 11.42 -11.75
N MET A 26 7.75 11.86 -10.61
CA MET A 26 6.94 12.57 -9.61
C MET A 26 7.14 14.07 -9.75
N SER A 27 6.03 14.82 -9.80
CA SER A 27 6.08 16.27 -9.64
C SER A 27 6.40 16.65 -8.19
N ALA A 28 7.02 17.81 -7.97
CA ALA A 28 7.28 18.32 -6.62
C ALA A 28 5.99 18.41 -5.77
N LEU A 29 4.85 18.66 -6.43
CA LEU A 29 3.54 18.75 -5.79
C LEU A 29 3.01 17.37 -5.36
N GLN A 30 3.32 16.29 -6.09
CA GLN A 30 3.04 14.92 -5.63
C GLN A 30 3.90 14.53 -4.43
N ILE A 31 5.18 14.91 -4.43
CA ILE A 31 6.09 14.66 -3.30
C ILE A 31 5.58 15.38 -2.05
N PHE A 32 5.21 16.66 -2.19
CA PHE A 32 4.63 17.44 -1.10
C PHE A 32 3.33 16.81 -0.58
N ALA A 33 2.45 16.35 -1.48
CA ALA A 33 1.23 15.66 -1.08
C ALA A 33 1.50 14.36 -0.30
N VAL A 34 2.49 13.56 -0.70
CA VAL A 34 2.91 12.35 0.05
C VAL A 34 3.44 12.71 1.44
N ILE A 35 4.27 13.75 1.54
CA ILE A 35 4.79 14.24 2.82
C ILE A 35 3.64 14.72 3.71
N LEU A 36 2.66 15.43 3.15
CA LEU A 36 1.49 15.90 3.88
C LEU A 36 0.64 14.73 4.41
N LEU A 37 0.39 13.72 3.58
CA LEU A 37 -0.35 12.50 3.96
C LEU A 37 0.37 11.74 5.09
N PHE A 38 1.69 11.62 5.01
CA PHE A 38 2.48 11.00 6.06
C PHE A 38 2.47 11.83 7.35
N GLY A 39 2.67 13.15 7.25
CA GLY A 39 2.69 14.07 8.39
C GLY A 39 1.36 14.11 9.14
N ALA A 40 0.23 14.09 8.43
CA ALA A 40 -1.10 14.01 9.05
C ALA A 40 -1.25 12.77 9.95
N ASN A 41 -0.58 11.67 9.61
CA ASN A 41 -0.62 10.44 10.40
C ASN A 41 0.17 10.49 11.71
N LEU A 42 1.11 11.42 11.84
CA LEU A 42 1.86 11.63 13.09
C LEU A 42 1.01 12.32 14.17
N LEU A 43 -0.03 13.07 13.77
CA LEU A 43 -0.87 13.86 14.69
C LEU A 43 -1.73 13.01 15.64
N VAL A 44 -2.30 11.92 15.13
CA VAL A 44 -3.14 10.99 15.92
C VAL A 44 -2.32 9.79 16.41
N GLY A 45 -1.23 9.49 15.71
CA GLY A 45 -0.36 8.36 16.00
C GLY A 45 0.78 8.65 16.96
N GLY A 46 0.92 9.85 17.56
CA GLY A 46 1.92 10.17 18.60
C GLY A 46 3.22 9.36 18.54
N PHE A 47 4.17 9.75 17.68
CA PHE A 47 5.47 9.06 17.61
C PHE A 47 6.28 9.38 18.86
N THR A 48 6.49 8.39 19.74
CA THR A 48 7.23 8.58 21.01
C THR A 48 8.73 8.33 20.87
N GLY A 49 9.24 8.24 19.63
CA GLY A 49 10.64 7.92 19.33
C GLY A 49 10.85 6.44 18.98
N PHE A 50 11.99 6.15 18.34
CA PHE A 50 12.47 4.78 18.14
C PHE A 50 13.05 4.30 19.47
N THR A 51 12.31 3.46 20.17
CA THR A 51 12.97 2.53 21.08
C THR A 51 13.48 1.42 20.19
N PHE A 52 14.81 1.29 20.02
CA PHE A 52 15.49 0.24 19.26
C PHE A 52 15.24 -1.19 19.82
N LEU A 53 14.06 -1.46 20.37
CA LEU A 53 13.50 -2.76 20.69
C LEU A 53 13.25 -3.53 19.38
N ASP A 54 13.64 -4.80 19.37
CA ASP A 54 13.70 -5.67 18.19
C ASP A 54 12.44 -5.64 17.30
N GLY A 55 11.26 -5.45 17.90
CA GLY A 55 9.99 -5.41 17.18
C GLY A 55 9.87 -4.24 16.18
N GLU A 56 10.33 -3.03 16.52
CA GLU A 56 10.24 -1.87 15.61
C GLU A 56 11.15 -2.05 14.39
N PHE A 57 12.34 -2.61 14.61
CA PHE A 57 13.30 -2.91 13.56
C PHE A 57 12.78 -4.01 12.63
N LEU A 58 12.19 -5.07 13.18
CA LEU A 58 11.54 -6.13 12.38
C LEU A 58 10.41 -5.58 11.51
N ILE A 59 9.60 -4.66 12.03
CA ILE A 59 8.51 -4.02 11.26
C ILE A 59 9.10 -3.13 10.15
N LEU A 60 10.19 -2.41 10.42
CA LEU A 60 10.86 -1.61 9.40
C LEU A 60 11.39 -2.51 8.26
N ILE A 61 12.06 -3.62 8.60
CA ILE A 61 12.53 -4.60 7.61
C ILE A 61 11.36 -5.16 6.81
N ALA A 62 10.28 -5.58 7.48
CA ALA A 62 9.07 -6.08 6.82
C ALA A 62 8.48 -5.03 5.86
N THR A 63 8.47 -3.76 6.26
CA THR A 63 7.98 -2.64 5.43
C THR A 63 8.87 -2.43 4.20
N VAL A 64 10.19 -2.51 4.35
CA VAL A 64 11.14 -2.41 3.23
C VAL A 64 11.02 -3.60 2.27
N PHE A 65 10.90 -4.83 2.78
CA PHE A 65 10.63 -5.99 1.94
C PHE A 65 9.31 -5.86 1.19
N TRP A 66 8.29 -5.31 1.84
CA TRP A 66 7.03 -5.05 1.16
C TRP A 66 7.15 -3.97 0.08
N ALA A 67 7.96 -2.93 0.31
CA ALA A 67 8.27 -1.95 -0.74
C ALA A 67 8.97 -2.60 -1.94
N ILE A 68 9.96 -3.45 -1.70
CA ILE A 68 10.67 -4.20 -2.75
C ILE A 68 9.69 -5.09 -3.53
N GLU A 69 8.82 -5.82 -2.84
CA GLU A 69 7.77 -6.64 -3.46
C GLU A 69 6.87 -5.81 -4.38
N ASN A 70 6.44 -4.61 -3.95
CA ASN A 70 5.63 -3.72 -4.78
C ASN A 70 6.36 -3.29 -6.06
N ILE A 71 7.66 -2.97 -5.97
CA ILE A 71 8.45 -2.62 -7.15
C ILE A 71 8.61 -3.82 -8.08
N LEU A 72 8.86 -5.01 -7.53
CA LEU A 72 9.05 -6.23 -8.31
C LEU A 72 7.74 -6.64 -9.00
N ALA A 73 6.63 -6.63 -8.28
CA ALA A 73 5.29 -6.84 -8.82
C ALA A 73 5.01 -5.86 -9.96
N LYS A 74 5.29 -4.56 -9.77
CA LYS A 74 5.11 -3.55 -10.82
C LYS A 74 5.91 -3.82 -12.08
N LYS A 75 7.11 -4.42 -11.97
CA LYS A 75 7.92 -4.84 -13.12
C LYS A 75 7.40 -6.08 -13.85
N ILE A 76 6.70 -6.98 -13.14
CA ILE A 76 6.20 -8.26 -13.67
C ILE A 76 4.80 -8.11 -14.29
N LEU A 77 3.96 -7.24 -13.73
CA LEU A 77 2.57 -7.02 -14.17
C LEU A 77 2.35 -6.57 -15.64
N PRO A 78 3.33 -6.00 -16.36
CA PRO A 78 3.22 -5.77 -17.80
C PRO A 78 3.21 -7.06 -18.63
N THR A 79 3.87 -8.14 -18.16
CA THR A 79 4.03 -9.39 -18.91
C THR A 79 3.21 -10.55 -18.35
N VAL A 80 2.78 -10.46 -17.09
CA VAL A 80 2.01 -11.51 -16.40
C VAL A 80 0.64 -10.98 -15.97
N ASP A 81 -0.37 -11.84 -16.02
CA ASP A 81 -1.71 -11.50 -15.53
C ASP A 81 -1.68 -11.22 -14.01
N PRO A 82 -2.31 -10.11 -13.53
CA PRO A 82 -2.46 -9.84 -12.10
C PRO A 82 -2.97 -11.01 -11.26
N ASP A 83 -3.84 -11.84 -11.81
CA ASP A 83 -4.43 -12.96 -11.09
C ASP A 83 -3.41 -14.09 -10.87
N ILE A 84 -2.51 -14.31 -11.83
CA ILE A 84 -1.39 -15.26 -11.68
C ILE A 84 -0.42 -14.76 -10.60
N VAL A 85 -0.06 -13.47 -10.63
CA VAL A 85 0.84 -12.89 -9.62
C VAL A 85 0.21 -12.96 -8.22
N THR A 86 -1.09 -12.68 -8.11
CA THR A 86 -1.85 -12.79 -6.87
C THR A 86 -1.89 -14.23 -6.34
N ALA A 87 -2.21 -15.19 -7.21
CA ALA A 87 -2.25 -16.60 -6.86
C ALA A 87 -0.87 -17.12 -6.42
N ALA A 88 0.20 -16.73 -7.11
CA ALA A 88 1.56 -17.08 -6.73
C ALA A 88 1.93 -16.50 -5.35
N ARG A 89 1.66 -15.20 -5.11
CA ARG A 89 1.94 -14.57 -3.81
C ARG A 89 1.18 -15.24 -2.66
N MET A 90 -0.13 -15.44 -2.83
CA MET A 90 -0.98 -16.01 -1.77
C MET A 90 -0.72 -17.51 -1.58
N GLY A 91 -0.51 -18.25 -2.66
CA GLY A 91 -0.22 -19.69 -2.62
C GLY A 91 1.15 -19.96 -1.99
N LEU A 92 2.22 -19.37 -2.52
CA LEU A 92 3.57 -19.57 -1.96
C LEU A 92 3.67 -19.01 -0.54
N GLY A 93 3.10 -17.81 -0.31
CA GLY A 93 3.07 -17.20 1.02
C GLY A 93 2.35 -18.06 2.05
N SER A 94 1.19 -18.64 1.70
CA SER A 94 0.45 -19.52 2.63
C SER A 94 1.19 -20.81 2.91
N LEU A 95 1.87 -21.42 1.92
CA LEU A 95 2.70 -22.60 2.13
C LEU A 95 3.88 -22.31 3.08
N ILE A 96 4.55 -21.17 2.90
CA ILE A 96 5.65 -20.75 3.78
C ILE A 96 5.12 -20.49 5.20
N LEU A 97 3.99 -19.79 5.33
CA LEU A 97 3.37 -19.50 6.64
C LEU A 97 2.88 -20.77 7.34
N LEU A 98 2.29 -21.72 6.62
CA LEU A 98 1.88 -23.01 7.17
C LEU A 98 3.09 -23.82 7.64
N GLY A 99 4.17 -23.86 6.85
CA GLY A 99 5.42 -24.51 7.24
C GLY A 99 6.04 -23.87 8.48
N ALA A 100 6.09 -22.54 8.53
CA ALA A 100 6.56 -21.82 9.71
C ALA A 100 5.68 -22.10 10.94
N ALA A 101 4.35 -22.01 10.80
CA ALA A 101 3.40 -22.26 11.88
C ALA A 101 3.48 -23.70 12.42
N ALA A 102 3.71 -24.70 11.54
CA ALA A 102 3.90 -26.08 11.95
C ALA A 102 5.15 -26.26 12.85
N ILE A 103 6.19 -25.44 12.66
CA ILE A 103 7.43 -25.49 13.44
C ILE A 103 7.30 -24.63 14.71
N THR A 104 6.78 -23.41 14.60
CA THR A 104 6.80 -22.43 15.69
C THR A 104 5.58 -22.48 16.60
N ALA A 105 4.45 -22.99 16.10
CA ALA A 105 3.17 -23.00 16.82
C ALA A 105 2.30 -24.23 16.47
N PRO A 106 2.81 -25.47 16.63
CA PRO A 106 2.10 -26.69 16.24
C PRO A 106 0.75 -26.85 16.97
N GLU A 107 0.68 -26.47 18.25
CA GLU A 107 -0.56 -26.54 19.03
C GLU A 107 -1.64 -25.58 18.52
N ALA A 108 -1.25 -24.39 18.05
CA ALA A 108 -2.17 -23.43 17.47
C ALA A 108 -2.71 -23.92 16.13
N LEU A 109 -1.86 -24.57 15.33
CA LEU A 109 -2.26 -25.21 14.08
C LEU A 109 -3.25 -26.35 14.33
N ALA A 110 -3.03 -27.17 15.35
CA ALA A 110 -3.97 -28.24 15.72
C ALA A 110 -5.34 -27.66 16.16
N LYS A 111 -5.35 -26.59 16.95
CA LYS A 111 -6.59 -25.89 17.37
C LYS A 111 -7.35 -25.24 16.20
N SER A 112 -6.68 -24.92 15.09
CA SER A 112 -7.34 -24.40 13.89
C SER A 112 -8.28 -25.41 13.22
N LEU A 113 -8.17 -26.70 13.56
CA LEU A 113 -9.09 -27.75 13.08
C LEU A 113 -10.37 -27.84 13.92
N SER A 114 -10.43 -27.21 15.09
CA SER A 114 -11.56 -27.26 16.03
C SER A 114 -12.21 -25.89 16.23
N LEU A 115 -12.35 -25.11 15.16
CA LEU A 115 -12.94 -23.78 15.22
C LEU A 115 -14.46 -23.83 15.38
N THR A 116 -14.99 -22.93 16.20
CA THR A 116 -16.44 -22.75 16.36
C THR A 116 -17.05 -22.10 15.12
N SER A 117 -18.37 -22.22 14.95
CA SER A 117 -19.09 -21.59 13.83
C SER A 117 -18.89 -20.06 13.78
N THR A 118 -18.81 -19.41 14.95
CA THR A 118 -18.53 -17.97 15.04
C THR A 118 -17.12 -17.65 14.56
N GLN A 119 -16.12 -18.45 14.92
CA GLN A 119 -14.73 -18.26 14.46
C GLN A 119 -14.62 -18.45 12.94
N TRP A 120 -15.30 -19.46 12.40
CA TRP A 120 -15.41 -19.66 10.94
C TRP A 120 -16.03 -18.46 10.23
N PHE A 121 -17.11 -17.90 10.78
CA PHE A 121 -17.76 -16.73 10.20
C PHE A 121 -16.81 -15.53 10.10
N PHE A 122 -16.12 -15.16 11.18
CA PHE A 122 -15.14 -14.07 11.17
C PHE A 122 -13.92 -14.37 10.29
N MET A 123 -13.49 -15.62 10.24
CA MET A 123 -12.39 -16.05 9.36
C MET A 123 -12.76 -15.87 7.89
N ILE A 124 -13.94 -16.34 7.47
CA ILE A 124 -14.40 -16.21 6.07
C ILE A 124 -14.54 -14.74 5.67
N ILE A 125 -15.09 -13.88 6.54
CA ILE A 125 -15.18 -12.44 6.28
C ILE A 125 -13.80 -11.83 6.07
N THR A 126 -12.83 -12.20 6.92
CA THR A 126 -11.45 -11.70 6.82
C THR A 126 -10.78 -12.17 5.53
N ILE A 127 -10.97 -13.44 5.15
CA ILE A 127 -10.46 -14.00 3.89
C ILE A 127 -11.06 -13.29 2.68
N ALA A 128 -12.38 -13.11 2.66
CA ALA A 128 -13.07 -12.43 1.56
C ALA A 128 -12.60 -10.97 1.40
N THR A 129 -12.45 -10.26 2.52
CA THR A 129 -11.95 -8.88 2.55
C THR A 129 -10.51 -8.80 2.05
N LEU A 130 -9.64 -9.70 2.52
CA LEU A 130 -8.24 -9.78 2.11
C LEU A 130 -8.13 -10.12 0.62
N LEU A 131 -8.92 -11.06 0.12
CA LEU A 131 -8.96 -11.43 -1.29
C LEU A 131 -9.34 -10.23 -2.16
N GLY A 132 -10.41 -9.52 -1.79
CA GLY A 132 -10.83 -8.29 -2.48
C GLY A 132 -9.71 -7.25 -2.51
N TYR A 133 -9.07 -7.01 -1.36
CA TYR A 133 -7.93 -6.10 -1.26
C TYR A 133 -6.79 -6.49 -2.20
N VAL A 134 -6.30 -7.74 -2.15
CA VAL A 134 -5.13 -8.17 -2.95
C VAL A 134 -5.45 -8.13 -4.45
N MET A 135 -6.64 -8.59 -4.84
CA MET A 135 -7.10 -8.56 -6.23
C MET A 135 -7.19 -7.15 -6.78
N SER A 136 -7.71 -6.20 -6.00
CA SER A 136 -7.74 -4.78 -6.36
C SER A 136 -6.35 -4.16 -6.37
N TRP A 137 -5.50 -4.51 -5.41
CA TRP A 137 -4.14 -3.96 -5.27
C TRP A 137 -3.28 -4.26 -6.49
N TYR A 138 -3.22 -5.51 -6.92
CA TYR A 138 -2.40 -5.93 -8.05
C TYR A 138 -2.90 -5.37 -9.39
N ARG A 139 -4.22 -5.25 -9.56
CA ARG A 139 -4.80 -4.54 -10.72
C ARG A 139 -4.45 -3.06 -10.70
N ALA A 140 -4.63 -2.38 -9.56
CA ALA A 140 -4.26 -0.98 -9.41
C ALA A 140 -2.76 -0.76 -9.71
N LEU A 141 -1.91 -1.65 -9.21
CA LEU A 141 -0.47 -1.61 -9.47
C LEU A 141 -0.14 -1.82 -10.94
N LYS A 142 -0.89 -2.63 -11.69
CA LYS A 142 -0.71 -2.75 -13.14
C LYS A 142 -0.97 -1.41 -13.85
N TYR A 143 -2.09 -0.75 -13.54
CA TYR A 143 -2.56 0.43 -14.29
C TYR A 143 -2.09 1.79 -13.78
N ALA A 144 -1.61 1.88 -12.53
CA ALA A 144 -1.19 3.14 -11.91
C ALA A 144 0.27 3.09 -11.42
N PRO A 145 0.93 4.24 -11.24
CA PRO A 145 2.25 4.32 -10.60
C PRO A 145 2.23 3.69 -9.20
N ALA A 146 3.30 3.02 -8.81
CA ALA A 146 3.42 2.36 -7.51
C ALA A 146 3.28 3.37 -6.35
N THR A 147 3.80 4.58 -6.56
CA THR A 147 3.69 5.72 -5.64
C THR A 147 2.24 6.16 -5.41
N THR A 148 1.44 6.22 -6.48
CA THR A 148 0.00 6.52 -6.38
C THR A 148 -0.73 5.44 -5.61
N VAL A 149 -0.51 4.16 -5.94
CA VAL A 149 -1.21 3.04 -5.28
C VAL A 149 -0.90 3.00 -3.79
N THR A 150 0.36 3.18 -3.41
CA THR A 150 0.78 3.19 -1.99
C THR A 150 0.31 4.42 -1.21
N SER A 151 0.13 5.57 -1.85
CA SER A 151 -0.48 6.75 -1.21
C SER A 151 -1.92 6.51 -0.74
N VAL A 152 -2.69 5.69 -1.45
CA VAL A 152 -4.06 5.29 -1.04
C VAL A 152 -4.02 4.51 0.27
N LEU A 153 -2.98 3.71 0.48
CA LEU A 153 -2.80 2.97 1.72
C LEU A 153 -2.56 3.89 2.92
N VAL A 154 -1.84 5.00 2.71
CA VAL A 154 -1.69 6.04 3.74
C VAL A 154 -3.04 6.68 4.04
N ALA A 155 -3.88 6.92 3.02
CA ALA A 155 -5.24 7.45 3.17
C ALA A 155 -6.20 6.52 3.94
N SER A 156 -5.98 5.21 3.91
CA SER A 156 -6.84 4.21 4.57
C SER A 156 -6.99 4.43 6.09
N THR A 157 -6.05 5.15 6.70
CA THR A 157 -6.05 5.43 8.13
C THR A 157 -7.23 6.30 8.56
N LEU A 158 -7.77 7.11 7.64
CA LEU A 158 -9.00 7.85 7.85
C LEU A 158 -10.16 6.87 8.11
N VAL A 159 -10.27 5.83 7.27
CA VAL A 159 -11.29 4.79 7.41
C VAL A 159 -11.10 4.04 8.72
N THR A 160 -9.86 3.63 9.05
CA THR A 160 -9.56 2.96 10.32
C THR A 160 -9.94 3.81 11.53
N ASN A 161 -9.65 5.11 11.50
CA ASN A 161 -9.96 6.02 12.60
C ASN A 161 -11.46 6.26 12.75
N ILE A 162 -12.21 6.35 11.65
CA ILE A 162 -13.69 6.42 11.68
C ILE A 162 -14.27 5.13 12.28
N LEU A 163 -13.83 3.97 11.82
CA LEU A 163 -14.30 2.69 12.36
C LEU A 163 -13.94 2.54 13.84
N SER A 164 -12.74 2.95 14.24
CA SER A 164 -12.33 2.95 15.65
C SER A 164 -13.18 3.91 16.48
N ALA A 165 -13.47 5.11 15.98
CA ALA A 165 -14.35 6.07 16.66
C ALA A 165 -15.77 5.54 16.84
N ILE A 166 -16.30 4.80 15.87
CA ILE A 166 -17.67 4.26 15.92
C ILE A 166 -17.75 3.02 16.81
N PHE A 167 -16.82 2.07 16.66
CA PHE A 167 -16.95 0.74 17.24
C PHE A 167 -16.07 0.48 18.47
N ILE A 168 -15.01 1.27 18.68
CA ILE A 168 -14.02 1.01 19.74
C ILE A 168 -14.04 2.14 20.77
N THR A 169 -13.60 3.33 20.37
CA THR A 169 -13.41 4.45 21.31
C THR A 169 -14.70 5.21 21.59
N HIS A 170 -15.72 5.07 20.74
CA HIS A 170 -17.00 5.79 20.83
C HIS A 170 -16.84 7.31 20.96
N ALA A 171 -15.72 7.85 20.47
CA ALA A 171 -15.31 9.23 20.64
C ALA A 171 -14.54 9.74 19.42
N TRP A 172 -14.87 10.97 19.02
CA TRP A 172 -14.17 11.69 17.96
C TRP A 172 -13.35 12.84 18.56
N THR A 173 -12.04 12.77 18.45
CA THR A 173 -11.14 13.81 18.99
C THR A 173 -10.91 14.92 17.97
N MET A 174 -10.61 16.13 18.45
CA MET A 174 -10.25 17.26 17.59
C MET A 174 -9.05 16.94 16.70
N LEU A 175 -8.07 16.18 17.21
CA LEU A 175 -6.90 15.71 16.44
C LEU A 175 -7.30 14.79 15.28
N MET A 176 -8.28 13.90 15.46
CA MET A 176 -8.82 13.07 14.37
C MET A 176 -9.51 13.90 13.31
N GLY A 177 -10.21 14.97 13.71
CA GLY A 177 -10.78 15.95 12.78
C GLY A 177 -9.72 16.67 11.94
N ILE A 178 -8.68 17.20 12.57
CA ILE A 178 -7.57 17.89 11.88
C ILE A 178 -6.85 16.92 10.94
N GLN A 179 -6.55 15.71 11.41
CA GLN A 179 -5.96 14.67 10.57
C GLN A 179 -6.85 14.37 9.36
N ALA A 180 -8.17 14.19 9.55
CA ALA A 180 -9.08 13.88 8.45
C ALA A 180 -9.05 14.97 7.36
N VAL A 181 -9.07 16.25 7.78
CA VAL A 181 -8.96 17.39 6.84
C VAL A 181 -7.64 17.35 6.09
N LEU A 182 -6.50 17.19 6.78
CA LEU A 182 -5.18 17.12 6.14
C LEU A 182 -5.05 15.94 5.18
N MET A 183 -5.66 14.80 5.51
CA MET A 183 -5.68 13.61 4.66
C MET A 183 -6.49 13.84 3.39
N ILE A 184 -7.69 14.43 3.51
CA ILE A 184 -8.53 14.79 2.36
C ILE A 184 -7.81 15.80 1.45
N LEU A 185 -7.16 16.81 2.05
CA LEU A 185 -6.36 17.80 1.30
C LEU A 185 -5.18 17.13 0.60
N GLY A 186 -4.44 16.25 1.28
CA GLY A 186 -3.31 15.52 0.71
C GLY A 186 -3.71 14.64 -0.47
N VAL A 187 -4.80 13.88 -0.35
CA VAL A 187 -5.32 13.06 -1.46
C VAL A 187 -5.79 13.93 -2.62
N SER A 188 -6.52 15.01 -2.35
CA SER A 188 -7.02 15.92 -3.38
C SER A 188 -5.87 16.59 -4.13
N LEU A 189 -4.86 17.06 -3.40
CA LEU A 189 -3.66 17.67 -3.97
C LEU A 189 -2.89 16.66 -4.83
N PHE A 190 -2.69 15.44 -4.34
CA PHE A 190 -2.02 14.38 -5.10
C PHE A 190 -2.77 14.05 -6.40
N TRP A 191 -4.09 13.99 -6.35
CA TRP A 191 -4.93 13.71 -7.51
C TRP A 191 -4.84 14.83 -8.56
N LEU A 192 -4.93 16.09 -8.15
CA LEU A 192 -4.78 17.25 -9.04
C LEU A 192 -3.38 17.29 -9.68
N ALA A 193 -2.33 17.03 -8.89
CA ALA A 193 -0.95 16.93 -9.38
C ALA A 193 -0.79 15.86 -10.47
N SER A 194 -1.44 14.72 -10.26
CA SER A 194 -1.37 13.57 -11.14
C SER A 194 -2.05 13.84 -12.49
N LYS A 195 -3.14 14.61 -12.50
CA LYS A 195 -3.78 15.08 -13.75
C LYS A 195 -2.86 16.00 -14.54
N ASN A 196 -2.26 17.00 -13.88
CA ASN A 196 -1.38 17.97 -14.53
C ASN A 196 -0.11 17.33 -15.13
N THR A 197 0.42 16.30 -14.47
CA THR A 197 1.60 15.57 -14.95
C THR A 197 1.28 14.73 -16.19
N LYS A 198 0.10 14.09 -16.26
CA LYS A 198 -0.36 13.38 -17.47
C LYS A 198 -0.57 14.35 -18.65
N ILE A 199 -1.16 15.53 -18.41
CA ILE A 199 -1.40 16.54 -19.44
C ILE A 199 -0.09 17.06 -20.05
N LYS A 200 0.93 17.37 -19.23
CA LYS A 200 2.24 17.84 -19.74
C LYS A 200 2.97 16.82 -20.63
N LEU A 201 2.80 15.53 -20.38
CA LEU A 201 3.45 14.48 -21.19
C LEU A 201 2.79 14.30 -22.56
N THR A 202 1.47 14.51 -22.67
CA THR A 202 0.74 14.44 -23.94
C THR A 202 1.10 15.57 -24.90
N HIS A 203 1.46 16.76 -24.38
CA HIS A 203 1.87 17.90 -25.21
C HIS A 203 3.34 17.86 -25.66
N LEU A 204 4.15 16.94 -25.13
CA LEU A 204 5.58 16.79 -25.45
C LEU A 204 5.87 15.59 -26.37
N SER A 205 4.85 14.90 -26.90
CA SER A 205 5.04 13.88 -27.93
C SER A 205 5.35 14.54 -29.28
N PHE A 206 6.60 14.37 -29.72
CA PHE A 206 7.19 14.82 -30.99
C PHE A 206 6.39 14.43 -32.25
N PRO A 207 6.61 15.12 -33.39
CA PRO A 207 5.90 14.88 -34.64
C PRO A 207 6.11 13.43 -35.09
N ARG A 208 5.03 12.77 -35.52
CA ARG A 208 5.12 11.48 -36.23
C ARG A 208 6.13 11.63 -37.38
N ARG A 209 7.28 10.96 -37.30
CA ARG A 209 8.14 10.75 -38.47
C ARG A 209 7.27 10.06 -39.52
N ARG A 210 7.06 10.72 -40.65
CA ARG A 210 6.41 10.12 -41.82
C ARG A 210 7.21 8.87 -42.19
N ALA A 211 6.55 7.73 -42.27
CA ALA A 211 7.10 6.57 -42.95
C ALA A 211 7.31 6.95 -44.41
N THR A 212 8.56 6.88 -44.89
CA THR A 212 8.85 6.87 -46.32
C THR A 212 8.32 5.57 -46.91
N PRO A 213 7.58 5.59 -48.03
CA PRO A 213 7.22 4.37 -48.72
C PRO A 213 8.49 3.74 -49.32
N TYR A 214 8.67 2.44 -49.07
CA TYR A 214 9.64 1.63 -49.78
C TYR A 214 9.13 1.44 -51.21
N ASN A 215 9.79 2.07 -52.18
CA ASN A 215 9.69 1.67 -53.59
C ASN A 215 10.82 0.66 -53.85
N GLY A 216 10.44 -0.55 -54.24
CA GLY A 216 11.31 -1.63 -54.68
C GLY A 216 10.46 -2.75 -55.21
#